data_AF-A0A5K1K8V7-F1
#
_entry.id   AF-A0A5K1K8V7-F1
#
_cell.length_a   1.000
_cell.length_b   1.000
_cell.length_c   1.000
_cell.angle_alpha   90.00
_cell.angle_beta   90.00
_cell.angle_gamma   90.00
#
_symmetry.space_group_name_H-M   'P 1'
#
loop_
_entity.id
_entity.type
_entity.pdbx_description
1 polymer ?
#
loop_
_entity_poly.entity_id
_entity_poly.type
_entity_poly.pdbx_seq_one_letter_code
_entity_poly.pdbx_strand_id
1 'polypeptide(L)'
;MHFGGNVRKPGGHFFTFADVDACCFGCVCVFNSKLDCSRIIDVGVAFHTLAFSENATYQNIPSPDPRPELRLTIRPLNYVFTAVDFEAYEFSRSYIFRDPRIARAALLAGGILWRLAIEEVVPDLVLDGPDPLSTQLGIGFRLRDEKDGYVYMDDQLTAVEVGSIVGMYFEKSEQHRIKWDRDTCPTWWPLPAYFKGSALDYPVWTPVAENWYQSLRRQDTLTKAGQGLAHFFEELG
;
A
#
# COMPACT_ATOMS: atom_id res chain seq x y z
N MET A 1 6.55 -24.74 1.32
CA MET A 1 5.81 -25.10 0.08
C MET A 1 6.84 -25.31 -1.02
N HIS A 2 6.74 -26.39 -1.80
CA HIS A 2 7.68 -26.65 -2.90
C HIS A 2 7.29 -25.80 -4.13
N PHE A 3 8.04 -24.73 -4.40
CA PHE A 3 7.91 -23.98 -5.65
C PHE A 3 8.72 -24.66 -6.75
N GLY A 4 8.06 -25.45 -7.60
CA GLY A 4 8.64 -26.10 -8.77
C GLY A 4 8.61 -25.20 -10.00
N GLY A 5 9.54 -24.25 -10.11
CA GLY A 5 9.80 -23.49 -11.33
C GLY A 5 11.30 -23.33 -11.52
N ASN A 6 11.82 -23.62 -12.71
CA ASN A 6 13.23 -23.46 -13.04
C ASN A 6 13.59 -21.97 -13.11
N VAL A 7 14.21 -21.45 -12.05
CA VAL A 7 14.86 -20.14 -12.05
C VAL A 7 16.19 -20.28 -12.78
N ARG A 8 16.31 -19.70 -13.99
CA ARG A 8 17.60 -19.53 -14.69
C ARG A 8 18.04 -18.06 -14.62
N LYS A 9 19.34 -17.86 -14.36
CA LYS A 9 20.10 -16.60 -14.37
C LYS A 9 19.95 -15.77 -15.67
N PRO A 10 20.30 -14.46 -15.66
CA PRO A 10 19.41 -13.41 -16.14
C PRO A 10 19.58 -13.05 -17.62
N GLY A 11 18.44 -12.88 -18.26
CA GLY A 11 18.24 -12.13 -19.49
C GLY A 11 16.84 -11.53 -19.47
N GLY A 12 16.70 -10.32 -18.90
CA GLY A 12 15.59 -9.41 -19.16
C GLY A 12 14.15 -9.89 -18.95
N HIS A 13 13.85 -10.72 -17.95
CA HIS A 13 12.47 -11.11 -17.66
C HIS A 13 11.94 -10.46 -16.37
N PHE A 14 10.86 -9.69 -16.53
CA PHE A 14 10.01 -9.14 -15.47
C PHE A 14 9.16 -10.28 -14.88
N PHE A 15 9.10 -10.39 -13.56
CA PHE A 15 8.23 -11.36 -12.87
C PHE A 15 7.17 -10.60 -12.07
N THR A 16 5.90 -10.98 -12.20
CA THR A 16 4.78 -10.33 -11.48
C THR A 16 3.84 -11.36 -10.84
N PHE A 17 3.19 -11.04 -9.71
CA PHE A 17 2.60 -12.00 -8.75
C PHE A 17 1.31 -11.58 -8.00
N ALA A 18 0.12 -12.14 -8.32
CA ALA A 18 -1.20 -11.84 -7.71
C ALA A 18 -2.13 -13.08 -7.54
N ASP A 19 -2.90 -13.19 -6.44
CA ASP A 19 -3.68 -14.40 -6.06
C ASP A 19 -5.22 -14.26 -6.05
N VAL A 20 -5.91 -15.38 -6.32
CA VAL A 20 -7.36 -15.56 -6.15
C VAL A 20 -7.58 -16.89 -5.40
N ASP A 21 -8.18 -16.77 -4.21
CA ASP A 21 -8.71 -17.82 -3.31
C ASP A 21 -7.77 -18.46 -2.28
N ALA A 22 -7.86 -17.92 -1.05
CA ALA A 22 -8.22 -18.60 0.21
C ALA A 22 -7.35 -18.12 1.39
N CYS A 23 -8.00 -17.39 2.30
CA CYS A 23 -7.63 -17.12 3.69
C CYS A 23 -6.24 -17.61 4.17
N CYS A 24 -5.34 -16.65 4.44
CA CYS A 24 -4.51 -16.55 5.65
C CYS A 24 -3.00 -16.33 5.47
N PHE A 25 -2.37 -16.56 4.31
CA PHE A 25 -0.94 -16.25 4.17
C PHE A 25 -0.67 -15.77 2.75
N GLY A 26 0.00 -14.62 2.61
CA GLY A 26 0.23 -13.94 1.33
C GLY A 26 0.70 -14.90 0.23
N CYS A 27 -0.03 -14.92 -0.88
CA CYS A 27 0.26 -15.74 -2.04
C CYS A 27 1.07 -15.00 -3.09
N VAL A 28 1.75 -15.78 -3.92
CA VAL A 28 2.82 -15.38 -4.85
C VAL A 28 2.56 -16.13 -6.17
N CYS A 29 1.98 -15.46 -7.19
CA CYS A 29 1.63 -16.07 -8.50
C CYS A 29 2.59 -15.67 -9.63
N VAL A 30 2.76 -16.39 -10.74
CA VAL A 30 3.77 -16.02 -11.76
C VAL A 30 3.10 -15.64 -13.07
N PHE A 31 3.20 -14.38 -13.51
CA PHE A 31 2.71 -13.95 -14.83
C PHE A 31 3.84 -13.85 -15.87
N ASN A 32 3.50 -14.19 -17.11
CA ASN A 32 4.44 -14.27 -18.24
C ASN A 32 4.36 -13.04 -19.18
N SER A 33 3.51 -12.04 -18.90
CA SER A 33 3.34 -10.90 -19.80
C SER A 33 2.88 -9.60 -19.11
N LYS A 34 3.24 -8.45 -19.70
CA LYS A 34 2.77 -7.11 -19.27
C LYS A 34 1.24 -6.96 -19.31
N LEU A 35 0.58 -7.74 -20.17
CA LEU A 35 -0.88 -7.77 -20.33
C LEU A 35 -1.59 -8.37 -19.12
N ASP A 36 -0.93 -9.22 -18.35
CA ASP A 36 -1.50 -9.81 -17.14
C ASP A 36 -1.53 -8.79 -16.00
N CYS A 37 -0.46 -7.98 -15.87
CA CYS A 37 -0.36 -6.95 -14.83
C CYS A 37 -1.45 -5.89 -14.96
N SER A 38 -1.69 -5.39 -16.17
CA SER A 38 -2.69 -4.33 -16.39
C SER A 38 -4.08 -4.74 -15.92
N ARG A 39 -4.49 -5.98 -16.22
CA ARG A 39 -5.81 -6.51 -15.84
C ARG A 39 -5.99 -6.64 -14.34
N ILE A 40 -4.92 -6.95 -13.61
CA ILE A 40 -4.95 -7.15 -12.15
C ILE A 40 -5.06 -5.80 -11.44
N ILE A 41 -4.40 -4.78 -11.99
CA ILE A 41 -4.51 -3.42 -11.47
C ILE A 41 -5.88 -2.85 -11.72
N ASP A 42 -6.50 -3.13 -12.87
CA ASP A 42 -7.84 -2.62 -13.18
C ASP A 42 -8.88 -3.05 -12.14
N VAL A 43 -8.62 -4.14 -11.40
CA VAL A 43 -9.50 -4.69 -10.37
C VAL A 43 -8.96 -4.51 -8.94
N GLY A 44 -7.85 -3.80 -8.74
CA GLY A 44 -7.33 -3.46 -7.42
C GLY A 44 -6.87 -4.65 -6.56
N VAL A 45 -6.37 -5.70 -7.20
CA VAL A 45 -5.80 -6.86 -6.51
C VAL A 45 -4.41 -6.50 -5.98
N ALA A 46 -4.10 -6.96 -4.77
CA ALA A 46 -2.75 -6.81 -4.21
C ALA A 46 -1.78 -7.79 -4.88
N PHE A 47 -0.63 -7.31 -5.35
CA PHE A 47 0.34 -8.12 -6.09
C PHE A 47 1.75 -7.52 -6.06
N HIS A 48 2.76 -8.32 -6.43
CA HIS A 48 4.16 -7.91 -6.47
C HIS A 48 4.80 -8.05 -7.85
N THR A 49 5.76 -7.21 -8.23
CA THR A 49 6.49 -7.28 -9.52
C THR A 49 7.98 -7.55 -9.32
N LEU A 50 8.28 -8.61 -8.59
CA LEU A 50 9.59 -8.89 -8.02
C LEU A 50 10.75 -8.79 -9.03
N ALA A 51 11.80 -8.05 -8.65
CA ALA A 51 13.06 -7.96 -9.38
C ALA A 51 14.20 -8.59 -8.58
N PHE A 52 15.11 -9.29 -9.25
CA PHE A 52 16.29 -9.87 -8.61
C PHE A 52 17.21 -8.75 -8.07
N SER A 53 17.67 -8.90 -6.82
CA SER A 53 18.68 -8.03 -6.23
C SER A 53 19.90 -8.82 -5.81
N GLU A 54 21.01 -8.58 -6.50
CA GLU A 54 22.31 -9.13 -6.15
C GLU A 54 22.75 -8.65 -4.76
N ASN A 55 22.56 -7.36 -4.47
CA ASN A 55 22.96 -6.79 -3.20
C ASN A 55 22.17 -7.40 -2.04
N ALA A 56 20.84 -7.49 -2.15
CA ALA A 56 20.02 -8.08 -1.10
C ALA A 56 20.23 -9.60 -0.93
N THR A 57 20.77 -10.27 -1.96
CA THR A 57 21.16 -11.69 -1.90
C THR A 57 22.38 -11.89 -1.01
N TYR A 58 23.42 -11.07 -1.22
CA TYR A 58 24.70 -11.20 -0.51
C TYR A 58 24.78 -10.39 0.79
N GLN A 59 23.98 -9.35 0.95
CA GLN A 59 23.86 -8.55 2.17
C GLN A 59 22.60 -8.92 2.95
N ASN A 60 22.78 -9.33 4.21
CA ASN A 60 21.66 -9.66 5.08
C ASN A 60 20.93 -8.42 5.60
N ILE A 61 21.65 -7.30 5.74
CA ILE A 61 21.14 -6.06 6.32
C ILE A 61 20.84 -5.07 5.18
N PRO A 62 19.59 -4.57 5.05
CA PRO A 62 19.28 -3.48 4.12
C PRO A 62 20.15 -2.25 4.41
N SER A 63 20.53 -1.53 3.36
CA SER A 63 21.14 -0.22 3.56
C SER A 63 20.09 0.76 4.11
N PRO A 64 20.51 1.77 4.90
CA PRO A 64 19.60 2.84 5.30
C PRO A 64 18.97 3.50 4.07
N ASP A 65 17.68 3.82 4.16
CA ASP A 65 17.00 4.57 3.10
C ASP A 65 17.52 6.01 3.08
N PRO A 66 18.15 6.48 1.99
CA PRO A 66 18.63 7.86 1.90
C PRO A 66 17.48 8.86 1.68
N ARG A 67 16.26 8.39 1.40
CA ARG A 67 15.09 9.24 1.17
C ARG A 67 14.63 9.88 2.48
N PRO A 68 14.22 11.16 2.46
CA PRO A 68 13.73 11.80 3.67
C PRO A 68 12.43 11.13 4.13
N GLU A 69 12.36 10.83 5.44
CA GLU A 69 11.15 10.28 6.03
C GLU A 69 9.99 11.27 5.91
N LEU A 70 8.84 10.76 5.48
CA LEU A 70 7.59 11.52 5.58
C LEU A 70 7.28 11.82 7.04
N ARG A 71 6.60 12.94 7.27
CA ARG A 71 6.12 13.32 8.59
C ARG A 71 4.62 13.53 8.53
N LEU A 72 3.91 12.78 9.36
CA LEU A 72 2.48 12.97 9.52
C LEU A 72 2.20 14.30 10.22
N THR A 73 1.08 14.91 9.84
CA THR A 73 0.67 16.18 10.40
C THR A 73 0.23 16.00 11.85
N ILE A 74 0.68 16.90 12.72
CA ILE A 74 0.32 16.90 14.14
C ILE A 74 -0.74 17.98 14.38
N ARG A 75 -1.83 17.59 15.02
CA ARG A 75 -2.91 18.47 15.46
C ARG A 75 -2.98 18.53 17.00
N PRO A 76 -3.53 19.62 17.57
CA PRO A 76 -3.87 19.66 18.99
C PRO A 76 -4.82 18.52 19.38
N LEU A 77 -4.82 18.14 20.65
CA LEU A 77 -5.79 17.20 21.19
C LEU A 77 -7.22 17.74 21.00
N ASN A 78 -8.16 16.86 20.60
CA ASN A 78 -9.55 17.22 20.30
C ASN A 78 -9.71 18.26 19.17
N TYR A 79 -8.79 18.25 18.20
CA TYR A 79 -8.89 19.13 17.05
C TYR A 79 -10.14 18.79 16.22
N VAL A 80 -10.94 19.81 15.90
CA VAL A 80 -12.11 19.67 15.03
C VAL A 80 -11.64 19.89 13.60
N PHE A 81 -11.68 18.83 12.81
CA PHE A 81 -11.29 18.86 11.41
C PHE A 81 -12.35 19.53 10.53
N THR A 82 -11.88 20.21 9.50
CA THR A 82 -12.67 21.03 8.59
C THR A 82 -12.50 20.61 7.13
N ALA A 83 -13.23 21.22 6.20
CA ALA A 83 -13.07 20.94 4.75
C ALA A 83 -11.67 21.31 4.29
N VAL A 84 -11.14 22.40 4.83
CA VAL A 84 -9.79 22.88 4.50
C VAL A 84 -8.73 21.84 4.92
N ASP A 85 -8.97 21.09 6.00
CA ASP A 85 -8.08 19.99 6.39
C ASP A 85 -8.14 18.81 5.41
N PHE A 86 -9.33 18.51 4.90
CA PHE A 86 -9.53 17.47 3.90
C PHE A 86 -8.89 17.87 2.55
N GLU A 87 -9.09 19.10 2.10
CA GLU A 87 -8.44 19.65 0.91
C GLU A 87 -6.91 19.65 1.05
N ALA A 88 -6.40 20.05 2.22
CA ALA A 88 -4.96 19.99 2.50
C ALA A 88 -4.43 18.55 2.51
N TYR A 89 -5.22 17.59 2.97
CA TYR A 89 -4.91 16.17 2.87
C TYR A 89 -4.85 15.71 1.40
N GLU A 90 -5.88 15.99 0.59
CA GLU A 90 -5.90 15.58 -0.82
C GLU A 90 -4.70 16.18 -1.57
N PHE A 91 -4.38 17.45 -1.32
CA PHE A 91 -3.18 18.09 -1.85
C PHE A 91 -1.88 17.39 -1.41
N SER A 92 -1.77 17.05 -0.12
CA SER A 92 -0.60 16.36 0.43
C SER A 92 -0.46 14.95 -0.14
N ARG A 93 -1.56 14.21 -0.29
CA ARG A 93 -1.57 12.88 -0.90
C ARG A 93 -1.09 12.94 -2.34
N SER A 94 -1.59 13.91 -3.11
CA SER A 94 -1.16 14.15 -4.48
C SER A 94 0.32 14.47 -4.59
N TYR A 95 0.85 15.24 -3.64
CA TYR A 95 2.28 15.51 -3.57
C TYR A 95 3.10 14.25 -3.29
N ILE A 96 2.63 13.37 -2.40
CA ILE A 96 3.31 12.11 -2.06
C ILE A 96 3.34 11.16 -3.27
N PHE A 97 2.28 11.10 -4.07
CA PHE A 97 2.25 10.30 -5.30
C PHE A 97 3.15 10.81 -6.42
N ARG A 98 3.85 11.94 -6.24
CA ARG A 98 4.93 12.34 -7.13
C ARG A 98 6.19 11.50 -6.96
N ASP A 99 6.35 10.82 -5.83
CA ASP A 99 7.38 9.78 -5.67
C ASP A 99 6.88 8.51 -6.39
N PRO A 100 7.49 8.13 -7.53
CA PRO A 100 7.03 6.98 -8.32
C PRO A 100 7.05 5.68 -7.52
N ARG A 101 8.00 5.53 -6.59
CA ARG A 101 8.11 4.33 -5.75
C ARG A 101 6.94 4.20 -4.79
N ILE A 102 6.49 5.32 -4.20
CA ILE A 102 5.32 5.33 -3.32
C ILE A 102 4.05 5.10 -4.14
N ALA A 103 3.89 5.82 -5.25
CA ALA A 103 2.74 5.70 -6.13
C ALA A 103 2.56 4.27 -6.65
N ARG A 104 3.65 3.65 -7.10
CA ARG A 104 3.66 2.26 -7.58
C ARG A 104 3.33 1.28 -6.46
N ALA A 105 3.96 1.41 -5.29
CA ALA A 105 3.67 0.54 -4.15
C ALA A 105 2.21 0.68 -3.68
N ALA A 106 1.61 1.86 -3.78
CA ALA A 106 0.19 2.07 -3.47
C ALA A 106 -0.74 1.38 -4.48
N LEU A 107 -0.42 1.42 -5.78
CA LEU A 107 -1.15 0.66 -6.80
C LEU A 107 -1.05 -0.85 -6.56
N LEU A 108 0.15 -1.35 -6.21
CA LEU A 108 0.40 -2.77 -5.94
C LEU A 108 -0.24 -3.28 -4.65
N ALA A 109 -0.53 -2.40 -3.68
CA ALA A 109 -1.09 -2.79 -2.39
C ALA A 109 -2.55 -3.26 -2.46
N GLY A 110 -3.26 -2.99 -3.56
CA GLY A 110 -4.68 -3.29 -3.69
C GLY A 110 -5.57 -2.52 -2.71
N GLY A 111 -6.84 -2.91 -2.65
CA GLY A 111 -7.79 -2.40 -1.66
C GLY A 111 -7.90 -0.86 -1.64
N ILE A 112 -8.02 -0.28 -0.43
CA ILE A 112 -8.20 1.17 -0.28
C ILE A 112 -6.98 1.97 -0.78
N LEU A 113 -5.75 1.46 -0.62
CA LEU A 113 -4.55 2.18 -1.05
C LEU A 113 -4.48 2.28 -2.57
N TRP A 114 -4.78 1.17 -3.26
CA TRP A 114 -4.95 1.18 -4.71
C TRP A 114 -6.06 2.13 -5.13
N ARG A 115 -7.22 2.07 -4.45
CA ARG A 115 -8.37 2.89 -4.83
C ARG A 115 -8.06 4.39 -4.75
N LEU A 116 -7.33 4.81 -3.73
CA LEU A 116 -6.88 6.19 -3.58
C LEU A 116 -5.79 6.56 -4.60
N ALA A 117 -4.92 5.61 -4.96
CA ALA A 117 -3.85 5.84 -5.93
C ALA A 117 -4.38 6.00 -7.37
N ILE A 118 -5.32 5.16 -7.81
CA ILE A 118 -5.84 5.22 -9.21
C ILE A 118 -6.58 6.52 -9.56
N GLU A 119 -6.88 7.37 -8.58
CA GLU A 119 -7.49 8.68 -8.82
C GLU A 119 -6.51 9.66 -9.48
N GLU A 120 -5.22 9.46 -9.25
CA GLU A 120 -4.17 10.43 -9.54
C GLU A 120 -2.97 9.80 -10.26
N VAL A 121 -2.76 8.49 -10.09
CA VAL A 121 -1.62 7.75 -10.62
C VAL A 121 -2.04 6.92 -11.83
N VAL A 122 -1.25 7.00 -12.90
CA VAL A 122 -1.45 6.20 -14.11
C VAL A 122 -1.10 4.73 -13.81
N PRO A 123 -1.99 3.76 -14.07
CA PRO A 123 -1.75 2.34 -13.82
C PRO A 123 -0.46 1.81 -14.44
N ASP A 124 -0.10 2.25 -15.64
CA ASP A 124 1.08 1.79 -16.39
C ASP A 124 2.41 1.93 -15.62
N LEU A 125 2.48 2.77 -14.58
CA LEU A 125 3.64 2.94 -13.71
C LEU A 125 4.16 1.60 -13.12
N VAL A 126 3.27 0.63 -12.90
CA VAL A 126 3.66 -0.70 -12.40
C VAL A 126 4.52 -1.50 -13.39
N LEU A 127 4.46 -1.19 -14.69
CA LEU A 127 5.09 -1.94 -15.77
C LEU A 127 6.58 -1.63 -15.88
N ASP A 128 7.01 -0.57 -15.20
CA ASP A 128 8.41 -0.16 -15.09
C ASP A 128 9.19 -1.04 -14.10
N GLY A 129 8.48 -1.83 -13.29
CA GLY A 129 9.07 -2.68 -12.25
C GLY A 129 9.45 -1.89 -11.00
N PRO A 130 10.17 -2.52 -10.05
CA PRO A 130 10.54 -1.90 -8.79
C PRO A 130 11.53 -0.75 -8.96
N ASP A 131 11.45 0.22 -8.05
CA ASP A 131 12.39 1.33 -8.01
C ASP A 131 13.85 0.82 -7.98
N PRO A 132 14.71 1.29 -8.90
CA PRO A 132 16.09 0.82 -8.96
C PRO A 132 16.86 1.07 -7.66
N LEU A 133 16.57 2.17 -6.96
CA LEU A 133 17.23 2.50 -5.69
C LEU A 133 16.78 1.54 -4.58
N SER A 134 15.48 1.26 -4.46
CA SER A 134 14.96 0.22 -3.56
C SER A 134 15.65 -1.13 -3.81
N THR A 135 15.76 -1.54 -5.07
CA THR A 135 16.39 -2.81 -5.47
C THR A 135 17.88 -2.84 -5.15
N GLN A 136 18.59 -1.75 -5.43
CA GLN A 136 20.03 -1.61 -5.19
C GLN A 136 20.36 -1.61 -3.69
N LEU A 137 19.57 -0.93 -2.87
CA LEU A 137 19.80 -0.81 -1.42
C LEU A 137 19.19 -1.96 -0.61
N GLY A 138 18.40 -2.83 -1.26
CA GLY A 138 17.71 -3.93 -0.60
C GLY A 138 16.59 -3.45 0.35
N ILE A 139 15.95 -2.34 0.01
CA ILE A 139 14.89 -1.68 0.79
C ILE A 139 13.54 -2.05 0.17
N GLY A 140 12.55 -2.33 1.01
CA GLY A 140 11.19 -2.68 0.59
C GLY A 140 10.85 -4.16 0.86
N PHE A 141 9.96 -4.71 0.05
CA PHE A 141 9.52 -6.09 0.17
C PHE A 141 10.65 -7.03 -0.27
N ARG A 142 10.88 -8.11 0.48
CA ARG A 142 11.95 -9.09 0.22
C ARG A 142 11.36 -10.48 0.16
N LEU A 143 11.57 -11.18 -0.95
CA LEU A 143 11.30 -12.61 -1.08
C LEU A 143 12.61 -13.34 -1.32
N ARG A 144 12.99 -14.25 -0.42
CA ARG A 144 14.15 -15.12 -0.59
C ARG A 144 13.70 -16.48 -1.11
N ASP A 145 14.28 -16.92 -2.22
CA ASP A 145 14.10 -18.29 -2.71
C ASP A 145 14.87 -19.26 -1.80
N GLU A 146 14.17 -20.27 -1.28
CA GLU A 146 14.72 -21.29 -0.41
C GLU A 146 15.75 -22.19 -1.13
N LYS A 147 15.69 -22.30 -2.46
CA LYS A 147 16.51 -23.23 -3.25
C LYS A 147 17.91 -22.72 -3.55
N ASP A 148 18.02 -21.50 -4.05
CA ASP A 148 19.28 -20.91 -4.48
C ASP A 148 19.72 -19.74 -3.58
N GLY A 149 18.86 -19.33 -2.65
CA GLY A 149 19.12 -18.24 -1.71
C GLY A 149 18.99 -16.85 -2.34
N TYR A 150 18.56 -16.74 -3.61
CA TYR A 150 18.39 -15.45 -4.29
C TYR A 150 17.29 -14.64 -3.65
N VAL A 151 17.53 -13.33 -3.56
CA VAL A 151 16.58 -12.38 -3.02
C VAL A 151 16.00 -11.57 -4.16
N TYR A 152 14.68 -11.58 -4.21
CA TYR A 152 13.87 -10.77 -5.06
C TYR A 152 13.21 -9.66 -4.25
N MET A 153 13.13 -8.48 -4.85
CA MET A 153 12.73 -7.24 -4.20
C MET A 153 11.53 -6.64 -4.90
N ASP A 154 10.71 -5.94 -4.13
CA ASP A 154 9.67 -5.06 -4.65
C ASP A 154 9.57 -3.79 -3.84
N ASP A 155 8.88 -2.78 -4.38
CA ASP A 155 8.55 -1.60 -3.58
C ASP A 155 7.51 -1.94 -2.52
N GLN A 156 7.66 -1.34 -1.34
CA GLN A 156 6.74 -1.52 -0.23
C GLN A 156 6.54 -0.19 0.48
N LEU A 157 5.28 0.10 0.80
CA LEU A 157 4.93 1.25 1.62
C LEU A 157 5.36 1.02 3.07
N THR A 158 5.98 2.03 3.65
CA THR A 158 6.20 2.11 5.11
C THR A 158 4.89 2.44 5.83
N ALA A 159 4.83 2.20 7.15
CA ALA A 159 3.64 2.54 7.95
C ALA A 159 3.31 4.05 7.91
N VAL A 160 4.34 4.90 7.84
CA VAL A 160 4.19 6.35 7.71
C VAL A 160 3.56 6.72 6.36
N GLU A 161 3.99 6.06 5.29
CA GLU A 161 3.46 6.29 3.94
C GLU A 161 2.02 5.83 3.83
N VAL A 162 1.69 4.64 4.35
CA VAL A 162 0.30 4.17 4.45
C VAL A 162 -0.55 5.19 5.22
N GLY A 163 -0.08 5.61 6.41
CA GLY A 163 -0.75 6.63 7.21
C GLY A 163 -0.95 7.93 6.44
N SER A 164 0.04 8.37 5.66
CA SER A 164 -0.05 9.61 4.90
C SER A 164 -1.07 9.51 3.76
N ILE A 165 -1.10 8.37 3.05
CA ILE A 165 -2.04 8.11 1.95
C ILE A 165 -3.49 8.07 2.46
N VAL A 166 -3.75 7.45 3.61
CA VAL A 166 -5.10 7.39 4.20
C VAL A 166 -5.47 8.65 4.99
N GLY A 167 -4.55 9.62 5.11
CA GLY A 167 -4.81 10.90 5.79
C GLY A 167 -4.81 10.79 7.31
N MET A 168 -3.84 10.09 7.88
CA MET A 168 -3.62 9.97 9.32
C MET A 168 -3.02 11.26 9.91
N TYR A 169 -3.53 11.67 11.07
CA TYR A 169 -2.97 12.75 11.87
C TYR A 169 -2.60 12.26 13.27
N PHE A 170 -1.61 12.90 13.88
CA PHE A 170 -1.27 12.69 15.28
C PHE A 170 -1.85 13.78 16.17
N GLU A 171 -2.36 13.41 17.33
CA GLU A 171 -2.65 14.37 18.38
C GLU A 171 -1.40 14.60 19.25
N LYS A 172 -1.14 15.86 19.63
CA LYS A 172 0.07 16.31 20.33
C LYS A 172 0.39 15.53 21.63
N SER A 173 -0.59 14.89 22.27
CA SER A 173 -0.38 14.05 23.47
C SER A 173 0.28 12.70 23.18
N GLU A 174 0.18 12.20 21.95
CA GLU A 174 0.56 10.82 21.59
C GLU A 174 1.92 10.70 20.90
N GLN A 175 2.63 11.81 20.69
CA GLN A 175 3.86 11.85 19.88
C GLN A 175 4.98 10.91 20.38
N HIS A 176 4.98 10.53 21.67
CA HIS A 176 5.94 9.61 22.28
C HIS A 176 5.38 8.21 22.57
N ARG A 177 4.11 7.94 22.25
CA ARG A 177 3.40 6.68 22.56
C ARG A 177 2.85 5.98 21.31
N ILE A 178 3.24 6.45 20.14
CA ILE A 178 2.80 5.98 18.83
C ILE A 178 3.05 4.48 18.74
N LYS A 179 1.96 3.71 18.78
CA LYS A 179 1.96 2.37 18.23
C LYS A 179 1.15 2.43 16.94
N TRP A 180 1.79 2.07 15.84
CA TRP A 180 1.18 1.98 14.51
C TRP A 180 0.06 0.91 14.41
N ASP A 181 -0.24 0.24 15.52
CA ASP A 181 -1.25 -0.80 15.67
C ASP A 181 -2.55 -0.31 16.36
N ARG A 182 -2.63 0.95 16.82
CA ARG A 182 -3.76 1.42 17.64
C ARG A 182 -4.66 2.44 16.97
N ASP A 183 -5.95 2.16 17.14
CA ASP A 183 -7.18 2.83 16.68
C ASP A 183 -7.39 4.29 17.14
N THR A 184 -6.38 4.93 17.69
CA THR A 184 -6.52 6.25 18.34
C THR A 184 -6.17 7.42 17.43
N CYS A 185 -5.60 7.18 16.25
CA CYS A 185 -5.21 8.27 15.36
C CYS A 185 -6.36 8.61 14.38
N PRO A 186 -6.80 9.88 14.30
CA PRO A 186 -7.79 10.28 13.31
C PRO A 186 -7.24 10.09 11.90
N THR A 187 -8.05 9.47 11.04
CA THR A 187 -7.77 9.17 9.62
C THR A 187 -8.95 9.60 8.75
N TRP A 188 -8.68 10.00 7.51
CA TRP A 188 -9.74 10.29 6.53
C TRP A 188 -10.31 9.02 5.89
N TRP A 189 -9.46 8.02 5.68
CA TRP A 189 -9.84 6.70 5.20
C TRP A 189 -9.41 5.62 6.19
N PRO A 190 -10.15 4.50 6.32
CA PRO A 190 -9.73 3.41 7.17
C PRO A 190 -8.37 2.86 6.74
N LEU A 191 -7.52 2.54 7.71
CA LEU A 191 -6.30 1.77 7.46
C LEU A 191 -6.63 0.42 6.81
N PRO A 192 -5.75 -0.10 5.94
CA PRO A 192 -5.94 -1.43 5.32
C PRO A 192 -6.23 -2.55 6.33
N ALA A 193 -5.65 -2.48 7.53
CA ALA A 193 -5.86 -3.47 8.57
C ALA A 193 -7.33 -3.60 9.02
N TYR A 194 -8.14 -2.54 8.91
CA TYR A 194 -9.57 -2.59 9.30
C TYR A 194 -10.43 -3.39 8.35
N PHE A 195 -10.03 -3.50 7.08
CA PHE A 195 -10.76 -4.30 6.12
C PHE A 195 -10.69 -5.77 6.45
N LYS A 196 -9.64 -6.22 7.13
CA LYS A 196 -9.38 -7.63 7.41
C LYS A 196 -10.50 -8.28 8.23
N GLY A 197 -11.08 -9.35 7.71
CA GLY A 197 -12.23 -10.05 8.29
C GLY A 197 -13.59 -9.35 8.13
N SER A 198 -13.66 -8.21 7.44
CA SER A 198 -14.92 -7.53 7.12
C SER A 198 -15.54 -8.04 5.82
N ALA A 199 -16.77 -7.61 5.51
CA ALA A 199 -17.40 -7.86 4.20
C ALA A 199 -16.64 -7.23 3.02
N LEU A 200 -15.70 -6.33 3.30
CA LEU A 200 -14.82 -5.70 2.32
C LEU A 200 -13.42 -6.35 2.26
N ASP A 201 -13.16 -7.42 3.03
CA ASP A 201 -11.92 -8.23 2.95
C ASP A 201 -11.95 -9.14 1.72
N TYR A 202 -11.93 -8.54 0.53
CA TYR A 202 -11.99 -9.28 -0.72
C TYR A 202 -10.72 -9.06 -1.55
N PRO A 203 -10.21 -10.08 -2.26
CA PRO A 203 -8.97 -9.95 -3.04
C PRO A 203 -9.01 -8.91 -4.16
N VAL A 204 -10.21 -8.58 -4.66
CA VAL A 204 -10.43 -7.54 -5.68
C VAL A 204 -11.24 -6.39 -5.08
N TRP A 205 -11.09 -5.19 -5.65
CA TRP A 205 -11.96 -4.07 -5.37
C TRP A 205 -13.34 -4.30 -6.02
N THR A 206 -14.30 -4.77 -5.21
CA THR A 206 -15.63 -5.12 -5.68
C THR A 206 -16.53 -3.89 -5.90
N PRO A 207 -17.62 -4.01 -6.68
CA PRO A 207 -18.64 -2.96 -6.75
C PRO A 207 -19.22 -2.57 -5.38
N VAL A 208 -19.25 -3.49 -4.42
CA VAL A 208 -19.66 -3.20 -3.04
C VAL A 208 -18.67 -2.27 -2.35
N ALA A 209 -17.36 -2.56 -2.48
CA ALA A 209 -16.30 -1.69 -1.98
C ALA A 209 -16.32 -0.31 -2.65
N GLU A 210 -16.56 -0.25 -3.96
CA GLU A 210 -16.70 1.04 -4.66
C GLU A 210 -17.90 1.85 -4.17
N ASN A 211 -19.06 1.21 -4.01
CA ASN A 211 -20.26 1.90 -3.49
C ASN A 211 -20.03 2.43 -2.07
N TRP A 212 -19.39 1.62 -1.21
CA TRP A 212 -19.00 2.04 0.14
C TRP A 212 -18.07 3.27 0.06
N TYR A 213 -17.00 3.21 -0.72
CA TYR A 213 -16.05 4.30 -0.91
C TYR A 213 -16.73 5.59 -1.41
N GLN A 214 -17.57 5.48 -2.44
CA GLN A 214 -18.31 6.62 -3.00
C GLN A 214 -19.36 7.17 -2.04
N SER A 215 -19.93 6.34 -1.16
CA SER A 215 -20.83 6.81 -0.10
C SER A 215 -20.07 7.62 0.95
N LEU A 216 -18.91 7.11 1.38
CA LEU A 216 -18.07 7.77 2.37
C LEU A 216 -17.50 9.08 1.84
N ARG A 217 -17.09 9.14 0.56
CA ARG A 217 -16.61 10.36 -0.08
C ARG A 217 -17.67 11.45 -0.21
N ARG A 218 -18.94 11.06 -0.44
CA ARG A 218 -20.07 12.00 -0.62
C ARG A 218 -20.64 12.51 0.69
N GLN A 219 -20.60 11.71 1.75
CA GLN A 219 -20.93 12.21 3.08
C GLN A 219 -19.85 13.21 3.46
N ASP A 220 -20.20 14.51 3.48
CA ASP A 220 -19.27 15.60 3.82
C ASP A 220 -18.30 15.17 4.92
N THR A 221 -17.03 14.95 4.54
CA THR A 221 -15.94 14.55 5.43
C THR A 221 -15.74 15.57 6.58
N LEU A 222 -16.38 16.74 6.47
CA LEU A 222 -16.52 17.83 7.42
C LEU A 222 -16.87 17.46 8.86
N THR A 223 -17.43 16.28 9.15
CA THR A 223 -17.78 15.88 10.52
C THR A 223 -16.88 14.78 11.11
N LYS A 224 -15.95 14.18 10.35
CA LYS A 224 -15.55 12.79 10.64
C LYS A 224 -14.05 12.45 10.75
N ALA A 225 -13.11 13.39 10.66
CA ALA A 225 -11.76 13.09 11.17
C ALA A 225 -11.83 13.07 12.71
N GLY A 226 -11.99 11.88 13.27
CA GLY A 226 -12.33 11.61 14.67
C GLY A 226 -13.45 10.58 14.86
N GLN A 227 -14.23 10.26 13.82
CA GLN A 227 -15.33 9.27 13.88
C GLN A 227 -15.30 8.23 12.75
N GLY A 228 -14.35 8.30 11.81
CA GLY A 228 -14.27 7.40 10.64
C GLY A 228 -14.33 5.90 10.97
N LEU A 229 -13.89 5.50 12.17
CA LEU A 229 -13.97 4.12 12.65
C LEU A 229 -15.37 3.70 13.11
N ALA A 230 -16.13 4.60 13.76
CA ALA A 230 -17.44 4.25 14.30
C ALA A 230 -18.44 3.91 13.17
N HIS A 231 -18.40 4.68 12.08
CA HIS A 231 -19.25 4.41 10.91
C HIS A 231 -18.82 3.20 10.09
N PHE A 232 -17.51 2.91 10.01
CA PHE A 232 -17.00 1.74 9.29
C PHE A 232 -17.52 0.43 9.89
N PHE A 233 -17.59 0.32 11.22
CA PHE A 233 -18.10 -0.86 11.90
C PHE A 233 -19.64 -0.94 11.94
N GLU A 234 -20.36 0.19 11.90
CA GLU A 234 -21.84 0.18 11.86
C GLU A 234 -22.42 -0.22 10.50
N GLU A 235 -21.75 0.09 9.39
CA GLU A 235 -22.25 -0.22 8.04
C GLU A 235 -21.85 -1.62 7.52
N LEU A 236 -20.84 -2.25 8.13
CA LEU A 236 -20.28 -3.54 7.69
C LEU A 236 -20.65 -4.74 8.58
N GLY A 237 -21.57 -4.53 9.53
CA GLY A 237 -22.15 -5.57 10.40
C GLY A 237 -23.27 -6.38 9.74
#